data_AF-A0A7X9IV93-F1
#
_entry.id   AF-A0A7X9IV93-F1
#
_cell.length_a   1.000
_cell.length_b   1.000
_cell.length_c   1.000
_cell.angle_alpha   90.00
_cell.angle_beta   90.00
_cell.angle_gamma   90.00
#
_symmetry.space_group_name_H-M   'P 1'
#
loop_
_entity.id
_entity.type
_entity.pdbx_description
1 polymer ?
#
loop_
_entity_poly.entity_id
_entity_poly.type
_entity_poly.pdbx_seq_one_letter_code
_entity_poly.pdbx_strand_id
1 'polypeptide(L)'
;MTEFLTWAILALRPDWQPEACERPFAAETARAKCAAARDEGSAWAAELAGYIAAEAERQDLDPLLMVAVAYRESRFKTGDLCRTELPPERIVSRTPLDDGTEQITLAYRADPSRTTTIEVTVLAEQPGGTLLVDRCSAGEIGLFQLVANEARPGQVVPATGEELPRGARERRQRVLDPLVNVSLAAVALAAARTWQCQVEPTPEAVARCAADPWSWIGAYNTGRRSGRAWERYTRNVSASYAAARDYACARLPGASLCPAE
;
A
#
# COMPACT_ATOMS: atom_id res chain seq x y z
N MET A 1 4.87 4.14 -21.05
CA MET A 1 4.25 4.30 -19.73
C MET A 1 4.74 3.23 -18.76
N THR A 2 4.49 1.94 -19.01
CA THR A 2 4.89 0.84 -18.10
C THR A 2 6.37 0.88 -17.71
N GLU A 3 7.29 1.03 -18.67
CA GLU A 3 8.72 1.13 -18.39
C GLU A 3 9.08 2.29 -17.45
N PHE A 4 8.45 3.45 -17.65
CA PHE A 4 8.60 4.60 -16.76
C PHE A 4 8.14 4.28 -15.34
N LEU A 5 6.99 3.64 -15.19
CA LEU A 5 6.47 3.24 -13.88
C LEU A 5 7.31 2.14 -13.22
N THR A 6 7.93 1.25 -14.01
CA THR A 6 8.89 0.27 -13.49
C THR A 6 10.07 0.99 -12.83
N TRP A 7 10.68 1.96 -13.52
CA TRP A 7 11.76 2.76 -12.92
C TRP A 7 11.29 3.57 -11.71
N ALA A 8 10.07 4.09 -11.74
CA ALA A 8 9.47 4.80 -10.61
C ALA A 8 9.31 3.90 -9.36
N ILE A 9 8.87 2.65 -9.54
CA ILE A 9 8.79 1.66 -8.45
C ILE A 9 10.19 1.32 -7.92
N LEU A 10 11.15 1.09 -8.82
CA LEU A 10 12.54 0.79 -8.45
C LEU A 10 13.22 1.94 -7.69
N ALA A 11 12.87 3.19 -7.97
CA ALA A 11 13.33 4.35 -7.19
C ALA A 11 13.00 4.23 -5.69
N LEU A 12 11.82 3.69 -5.40
CA LEU A 12 11.29 3.53 -4.05
C LEU A 12 11.74 2.22 -3.38
N ARG A 13 12.34 1.31 -4.15
CA ARG A 13 12.94 0.05 -3.68
C ARG A 13 14.37 -0.11 -4.19
N PRO A 14 15.34 0.59 -3.56
CA PRO A 14 16.75 0.51 -3.96
C PRO A 14 17.32 -0.91 -3.92
N ASP A 15 16.76 -1.78 -3.09
CA ASP A 15 17.11 -3.21 -3.02
C ASP A 15 16.72 -4.01 -4.27
N TRP A 16 15.86 -3.45 -5.13
CA TRP A 16 15.42 -4.05 -6.39
C TRP A 16 16.12 -3.45 -7.60
N GLN A 17 16.89 -2.37 -7.45
CA GLN A 17 17.56 -1.72 -8.57
C GLN A 17 18.65 -2.61 -9.19
N PRO A 18 18.96 -2.45 -10.49
CA PRO A 18 20.00 -3.22 -11.16
C PRO A 18 21.35 -3.27 -10.40
N GLU A 19 21.72 -2.13 -9.82
CA GLU A 19 22.96 -1.91 -9.06
C GLU A 19 22.92 -2.39 -7.58
N ALA A 20 21.78 -2.86 -7.06
CA ALA A 20 21.59 -3.16 -5.63
C ALA A 20 22.64 -4.12 -5.02
N CYS A 21 23.21 -4.98 -5.87
CA CYS A 21 24.14 -6.04 -5.49
C CYS A 21 25.57 -5.80 -6.03
N GLU A 22 25.91 -4.59 -6.45
CA GLU A 22 27.27 -4.24 -6.90
C GLU A 22 28.25 -4.03 -5.73
N ARG A 23 27.72 -3.86 -4.51
CA ARG A 23 28.54 -3.73 -3.30
C ARG A 23 29.31 -5.01 -2.96
N PRO A 24 30.44 -4.93 -2.24
CA PRO A 24 31.14 -6.11 -1.74
C PRO A 24 30.28 -6.92 -0.76
N PHE A 25 30.34 -8.25 -0.86
CA PHE A 25 29.71 -9.19 0.07
C PHE A 25 30.76 -10.06 0.76
N ALA A 26 30.53 -10.36 2.04
CA ALA A 26 31.42 -11.22 2.83
C ALA A 26 31.38 -12.70 2.41
N ALA A 27 30.33 -13.12 1.70
CA ALA A 27 30.15 -14.49 1.24
C ALA A 27 29.37 -14.52 -0.08
N GLU A 28 29.69 -15.50 -0.92
CA GLU A 28 28.99 -15.72 -2.21
C GLU A 28 27.50 -16.01 -2.01
N THR A 29 27.14 -16.72 -0.93
CA THR A 29 25.74 -16.99 -0.58
C THR A 29 24.96 -15.70 -0.26
N ALA A 30 25.61 -14.68 0.31
CA ALA A 30 24.98 -13.40 0.56
C ALA A 30 24.78 -12.60 -0.74
N ARG A 31 25.75 -12.67 -1.66
CA ARG A 31 25.63 -12.09 -3.01
C ARG A 31 24.49 -12.75 -3.80
N ALA A 32 24.43 -14.08 -3.80
CA ALA A 32 23.38 -14.84 -4.49
C ALA A 32 21.98 -14.50 -3.92
N LYS A 33 21.84 -14.38 -2.59
CA LYS A 33 20.58 -13.95 -1.96
C LYS A 33 20.18 -12.52 -2.37
N CYS A 34 21.15 -11.61 -2.46
CA CYS A 34 20.88 -10.25 -2.95
C CYS A 34 20.39 -10.29 -4.40
N ALA A 35 21.11 -10.99 -5.29
CA ALA A 35 20.77 -11.07 -6.70
C ALA A 35 19.37 -11.66 -6.91
N ALA A 36 19.04 -12.75 -6.21
CA ALA A 36 17.70 -13.34 -6.25
C ALA A 36 16.61 -12.34 -5.82
N ALA A 37 16.80 -11.64 -4.69
CA ALA A 37 15.84 -10.64 -4.21
C ALA A 37 15.70 -9.44 -5.16
N ARG A 38 16.81 -9.01 -5.77
CA ARG A 38 16.81 -7.95 -6.79
C ARG A 38 16.03 -8.38 -8.03
N ASP A 39 16.29 -9.56 -8.54
CA ASP A 39 15.70 -10.06 -9.79
C ASP A 39 14.19 -10.33 -9.60
N GLU A 40 13.80 -10.94 -8.48
CA GLU A 40 12.40 -11.11 -8.09
C GLU A 40 11.70 -9.77 -7.92
N GLY A 41 12.32 -8.83 -7.21
CA GLY A 41 11.78 -7.49 -7.00
C GLY A 41 11.65 -6.66 -8.29
N SER A 42 12.62 -6.78 -9.20
CA SER A 42 12.58 -6.14 -10.52
C SER A 42 11.46 -6.70 -11.40
N ALA A 43 11.31 -8.03 -11.44
CA ALA A 43 10.21 -8.66 -12.16
C ALA A 43 8.85 -8.22 -11.59
N TRP A 44 8.74 -8.20 -10.26
CA TRP A 44 7.54 -7.74 -9.58
C TRP A 44 7.22 -6.26 -9.86
N ALA A 45 8.23 -5.38 -9.90
CA ALA A 45 8.06 -3.99 -10.27
C ALA A 45 7.53 -3.82 -11.70
N ALA A 46 7.99 -4.63 -12.66
CA ALA A 46 7.53 -4.60 -14.03
C ALA A 46 6.07 -5.06 -14.16
N GLU A 47 5.69 -6.14 -13.47
CA GLU A 47 4.32 -6.65 -13.43
C GLU A 47 3.36 -5.61 -12.81
N LEU A 48 3.71 -5.10 -11.62
CA LEU A 48 2.90 -4.11 -10.92
C LEU A 48 2.75 -2.81 -11.72
N ALA A 49 3.81 -2.36 -12.41
CA ALA A 49 3.75 -1.23 -13.32
C ALA A 49 2.73 -1.44 -14.45
N GLY A 50 2.60 -2.67 -14.95
CA GLY A 50 1.60 -3.04 -15.94
C GLY A 50 0.18 -2.89 -15.39
N TYR A 51 -0.08 -3.41 -14.19
CA TYR A 51 -1.38 -3.27 -13.53
C TYR A 51 -1.73 -1.81 -13.27
N ILE A 52 -0.79 -1.04 -12.71
CA ILE A 52 -1.02 0.37 -12.41
C ILE A 52 -1.28 1.18 -13.68
N ALA A 53 -0.51 0.98 -14.75
CA ALA A 53 -0.72 1.70 -16.00
C ALA A 53 -2.14 1.47 -16.56
N ALA A 54 -2.58 0.21 -16.59
CA ALA A 54 -3.89 -0.15 -17.12
C ALA A 54 -5.05 0.39 -16.26
N GLU A 55 -4.95 0.28 -14.94
CA GLU A 55 -6.01 0.77 -14.04
C GLU A 55 -6.05 2.30 -13.97
N ALA A 56 -4.88 2.96 -14.01
CA ALA A 56 -4.81 4.41 -14.03
C ALA A 56 -5.45 4.97 -15.30
N GLU A 57 -5.18 4.38 -16.46
CA GLU A 57 -5.83 4.75 -17.72
C GLU A 57 -7.35 4.54 -17.65
N ARG A 58 -7.80 3.40 -17.14
CA ARG A 58 -9.25 3.09 -17.02
C ARG A 58 -9.99 4.07 -16.10
N GLN A 59 -9.34 4.53 -15.03
CA GLN A 59 -9.95 5.42 -14.03
C GLN A 59 -9.60 6.91 -14.22
N ASP A 60 -8.87 7.26 -15.29
CA ASP A 60 -8.37 8.61 -15.54
C ASP A 60 -7.56 9.15 -14.33
N LEU A 61 -6.65 8.34 -13.80
CA LEU A 61 -5.77 8.70 -12.69
C LEU A 61 -4.34 8.93 -13.16
N ASP A 62 -3.57 9.70 -12.38
CA ASP A 62 -2.12 9.74 -12.53
C ASP A 62 -1.52 8.39 -12.09
N PRO A 63 -0.88 7.62 -12.99
CA PRO A 63 -0.31 6.33 -12.63
C PRO A 63 0.85 6.43 -11.63
N LEU A 64 1.58 7.54 -11.63
CA LEU A 64 2.69 7.75 -10.69
C LEU A 64 2.17 8.09 -9.28
N LEU A 65 0.98 8.70 -9.18
CA LEU A 65 0.27 8.82 -7.90
C LEU A 65 -0.06 7.45 -7.33
N MET A 66 -0.57 6.53 -8.15
CA MET A 66 -0.88 5.17 -7.72
C MET A 66 0.38 4.42 -7.24
N VAL A 67 1.53 4.60 -7.90
CA VAL A 67 2.83 4.08 -7.43
C VAL A 67 3.17 4.62 -6.04
N ALA A 68 3.04 5.94 -5.83
CA ALA A 68 3.37 6.58 -4.56
C ALA A 68 2.44 6.12 -3.42
N VAL A 69 1.14 5.94 -3.69
CA VAL A 69 0.17 5.40 -2.72
C VAL A 69 0.51 3.95 -2.38
N ALA A 70 0.69 3.08 -3.37
CA ALA A 70 1.06 1.68 -3.12
C ALA A 70 2.34 1.56 -2.28
N TYR A 71 3.35 2.38 -2.57
CA TYR A 71 4.56 2.41 -1.74
C TYR A 71 4.28 2.87 -0.31
N ARG A 72 3.45 3.91 -0.16
CA ARG A 72 3.10 4.46 1.16
C ARG A 72 2.39 3.42 2.03
N GLU A 73 1.49 2.65 1.43
CA GLU A 73 0.65 1.68 2.12
C GLU A 73 1.40 0.38 2.42
N SER A 74 2.10 -0.18 1.43
CA SER A 74 2.66 -1.53 1.54
C SER A 74 4.17 -1.61 1.38
N ARG A 75 4.80 -0.55 0.88
CA ARG A 75 6.15 -0.62 0.29
C ARG A 75 6.26 -1.70 -0.78
N PHE A 76 5.16 -1.96 -1.49
CA PHE A 76 4.97 -3.03 -2.48
C PHE A 76 5.05 -4.45 -1.94
N LYS A 77 4.90 -4.65 -0.62
CA LYS A 77 4.74 -5.98 -0.04
C LYS A 77 3.36 -6.51 -0.40
N THR A 78 3.33 -7.71 -0.96
CA THR A 78 2.10 -8.44 -1.25
C THR A 78 1.58 -9.11 0.02
N GLY A 79 0.32 -9.55 -0.03
CA GLY A 79 -0.28 -10.28 1.08
C GLY A 79 -1.03 -9.40 2.08
N ASP A 80 -1.42 -10.04 3.17
CA ASP A 80 -2.19 -9.44 4.24
C ASP A 80 -1.26 -8.77 5.25
N LEU A 81 -0.94 -7.49 5.04
CA LEU A 81 0.07 -6.77 5.82
C LEU A 81 -0.32 -6.55 7.27
N CYS A 82 -1.58 -6.77 7.59
CA CYS A 82 -2.13 -6.64 8.92
C CYS A 82 -1.95 -7.91 9.74
N ARG A 83 -1.76 -9.06 9.07
CA ARG A 83 -1.49 -10.33 9.74
C ARG A 83 -0.03 -10.46 10.07
N THR A 84 0.28 -10.58 11.35
CA THR A 84 1.61 -10.99 11.79
C THR A 84 1.50 -12.17 12.74
N GLU A 85 2.52 -13.00 12.71
CA GLU A 85 2.78 -13.96 13.76
C GLU A 85 3.45 -13.26 14.94
N LEU A 86 2.98 -13.57 16.13
CA LEU A 86 3.52 -13.09 17.39
C LEU A 86 3.88 -14.28 18.26
N PRO A 87 5.16 -14.41 18.64
CA PRO A 87 5.54 -15.45 19.55
C PRO A 87 5.06 -15.09 20.97
N PRO A 88 4.70 -16.09 21.79
CA PRO A 88 3.97 -15.88 23.04
C PRO A 88 4.74 -15.03 24.06
N GLU A 89 6.07 -15.02 24.03
CA GLU A 89 6.91 -14.23 24.93
C GLU A 89 6.79 -12.71 24.75
N ARG A 90 6.11 -12.24 23.68
CA ARG A 90 5.86 -10.82 23.44
C ARG A 90 4.58 -10.31 24.08
N ILE A 91 3.75 -11.20 24.61
CA ILE A 91 2.44 -10.89 25.17
C ILE A 91 2.61 -10.48 26.63
N VAL A 92 2.15 -9.28 26.97
CA VAL A 92 2.14 -8.73 28.33
C VAL A 92 0.84 -9.07 29.05
N SER A 93 -0.30 -8.96 28.35
CA SER A 93 -1.62 -9.33 28.88
C SER A 93 -2.56 -9.73 27.75
N ARG A 94 -3.57 -10.55 28.07
CA ARG A 94 -4.68 -10.92 27.19
C ARG A 94 -5.99 -10.45 27.84
N THR A 95 -6.83 -9.77 27.08
CA THR A 95 -8.17 -9.33 27.49
C THR A 95 -9.18 -9.96 26.52
N PRO A 96 -10.03 -10.88 26.99
CA PRO A 96 -11.10 -11.42 26.16
C PRO A 96 -12.13 -10.34 25.83
N LEU A 97 -12.66 -10.36 24.60
CA LEU A 97 -13.71 -9.47 24.11
C LEU A 97 -15.04 -10.23 23.97
N ASP A 98 -16.15 -9.49 24.00
CA ASP A 98 -17.52 -10.05 24.03
C ASP A 98 -17.91 -10.82 22.75
N ASP A 99 -17.19 -10.61 21.65
CA ASP A 99 -17.39 -11.27 20.35
C ASP A 99 -16.59 -12.58 20.20
N GLY A 100 -15.91 -13.01 21.27
CA GLY A 100 -15.06 -14.21 21.27
C GLY A 100 -13.67 -13.99 20.67
N THR A 101 -13.31 -12.74 20.33
CA THR A 101 -11.92 -12.37 20.01
C THR A 101 -11.15 -12.00 21.28
N GLU A 102 -9.82 -11.94 21.18
CA GLU A 102 -8.97 -11.47 22.28
C GLU A 102 -8.21 -10.22 21.84
N GLN A 103 -8.16 -9.23 22.73
CA GLN A 103 -7.25 -8.10 22.62
C GLN A 103 -5.98 -8.44 23.41
N ILE A 104 -4.80 -8.32 22.80
CA ILE A 104 -3.53 -8.56 23.50
C ILE A 104 -2.68 -7.29 23.57
N THR A 105 -2.03 -7.10 24.71
CA THR A 105 -1.05 -6.05 24.94
C THR A 105 0.34 -6.59 24.68
N LEU A 106 1.13 -5.91 23.85
CA LEU A 106 2.48 -6.36 23.47
C LEU A 106 3.60 -5.52 24.08
N ALA A 107 4.72 -6.16 24.40
CA ALA A 107 5.98 -5.48 24.69
C ALA A 107 6.76 -5.25 23.39
N TYR A 108 6.99 -3.99 23.03
CA TYR A 108 7.83 -3.65 21.87
C TYR A 108 9.31 -3.57 22.27
N ARG A 109 10.12 -4.56 21.87
CA ARG A 109 11.59 -4.54 22.06
C ARG A 109 12.24 -3.61 21.02
N ALA A 110 12.22 -2.31 21.29
CA ALA A 110 13.26 -1.40 20.81
C ALA A 110 14.10 -0.82 21.97
N ASP A 111 13.57 -0.86 23.20
CA ASP A 111 14.24 -0.39 24.41
C ASP A 111 13.56 -1.06 25.63
N PRO A 112 14.27 -1.85 26.46
CA PRO A 112 13.68 -2.48 27.65
C PRO A 112 13.21 -1.48 28.72
N SER A 113 13.56 -0.19 28.61
CA SER A 113 13.08 0.88 29.48
C SER A 113 11.80 1.57 28.97
N ARG A 114 11.33 1.23 27.76
CA ARG A 114 10.13 1.81 27.14
C ARG A 114 9.18 0.72 26.65
N THR A 115 8.17 0.42 27.45
CA THR A 115 7.05 -0.42 27.01
C THR A 115 6.10 0.42 26.17
N THR A 116 6.27 0.41 24.85
CA THR A 116 5.18 0.84 23.95
C THR A 116 4.19 -0.31 23.84
N THR A 117 3.00 -0.13 24.41
CA THR A 117 1.89 -1.06 24.29
C THR A 117 1.14 -0.80 22.99
N ILE A 118 0.82 -1.86 22.27
CA ILE A 118 -0.16 -1.83 21.19
C ILE A 118 -1.21 -2.89 21.47
N GLU A 119 -2.46 -2.55 21.17
CA GLU A 119 -3.60 -3.45 21.23
C GLU A 119 -3.79 -4.07 19.85
N VAL A 120 -3.92 -5.39 19.79
CA VAL A 120 -4.12 -6.15 18.54
C VAL A 120 -5.15 -7.24 18.76
N THR A 121 -5.87 -7.63 17.71
CA THR A 121 -6.90 -8.68 17.78
C THR A 121 -6.31 -10.03 17.41
N VAL A 122 -6.51 -11.05 18.25
CA VAL A 122 -6.07 -12.42 17.95
C VAL A 122 -7.02 -13.07 16.95
N LEU A 123 -6.47 -13.52 15.83
CA LEU A 123 -7.20 -14.19 14.75
C LEU A 123 -7.17 -15.71 14.91
N ALA A 124 -6.04 -16.26 15.35
CA ALA A 124 -5.87 -17.69 15.61
C ALA A 124 -4.65 -17.94 16.52
N GLU A 125 -4.67 -19.06 17.24
CA GLU A 125 -3.50 -19.60 17.94
C GLU A 125 -2.97 -20.79 17.15
N GLN A 126 -1.71 -20.72 16.73
CA GLN A 126 -1.03 -21.77 15.99
C GLN A 126 -0.40 -22.81 16.93
N PRO A 127 -0.10 -24.04 16.43
CA PRO A 127 0.68 -25.01 17.19
C PRO A 127 2.01 -24.42 17.68
N GLY A 128 2.27 -24.55 18.98
CA GLY A 128 3.45 -23.93 19.63
C GLY A 128 3.17 -22.59 20.32
N GLY A 129 1.92 -22.11 20.34
CA GLY A 129 1.51 -20.92 21.08
C GLY A 129 1.78 -19.59 20.34
N THR A 130 2.22 -19.65 19.09
CA THR A 130 2.34 -18.47 18.22
C THR A 130 0.95 -17.94 17.89
N LEU A 131 0.70 -16.66 18.13
CA LEU A 131 -0.57 -16.02 17.79
C LEU A 131 -0.49 -15.40 16.40
N LEU A 132 -1.47 -15.69 15.57
CA LEU A 132 -1.77 -14.90 14.38
C LEU A 132 -2.66 -13.74 14.82
N VAL A 133 -2.21 -12.51 14.62
CA VAL A 133 -2.96 -11.32 15.04
C VAL A 133 -3.21 -10.36 13.88
N ASP A 134 -4.29 -9.60 13.99
CA ASP A 134 -4.57 -8.43 13.16
C ASP A 134 -4.01 -7.17 13.84
N ARG A 135 -3.08 -6.51 13.17
CA ARG A 135 -2.43 -5.28 13.65
C ARG A 135 -3.04 -4.01 13.10
N CYS A 136 -3.97 -4.10 12.15
CA CYS A 136 -4.58 -2.92 11.58
C CYS A 136 -5.95 -2.70 12.21
N SER A 137 -6.31 -1.43 12.40
CA SER A 137 -7.51 -1.07 13.15
C SER A 137 -8.81 -1.34 12.37
N ALA A 138 -8.74 -1.49 11.04
CA ALA A 138 -9.92 -1.67 10.18
C ALA A 138 -9.82 -2.90 9.24
N GLY A 139 -8.81 -3.74 9.43
CA GLY A 139 -8.61 -4.95 8.63
C GLY A 139 -8.24 -4.67 7.17
N GLU A 140 -7.40 -3.66 6.95
CA GLU A 140 -6.78 -3.25 5.68
C GLU A 140 -6.08 -4.42 4.95
N ILE A 141 -6.19 -4.51 3.62
CA ILE A 141 -5.72 -5.69 2.87
C ILE A 141 -4.89 -5.28 1.63
N GLY A 142 -3.76 -5.97 1.44
CA GLY A 142 -2.99 -5.92 0.19
C GLY A 142 -2.17 -4.65 0.00
N LEU A 143 -1.77 -4.43 -1.26
CA LEU A 143 -0.80 -3.41 -1.69
C LEU A 143 -1.24 -1.99 -1.39
N PHE A 144 -2.54 -1.74 -1.44
CA PHE A 144 -3.17 -0.44 -1.21
C PHE A 144 -3.88 -0.35 0.14
N GLN A 145 -3.76 -1.38 0.99
CA GLN A 145 -4.36 -1.42 2.33
C GLN A 145 -5.87 -1.14 2.30
N LEU A 146 -6.57 -1.78 1.36
CA LEU A 146 -8.00 -1.57 1.17
C LEU A 146 -8.81 -2.10 2.37
N VAL A 147 -9.76 -1.31 2.85
CA VAL A 147 -10.67 -1.72 3.93
C VAL A 147 -11.99 -2.28 3.37
N ALA A 148 -12.80 -2.89 4.23
CA ALA A 148 -13.97 -3.67 3.82
C ALA A 148 -15.02 -2.90 3.00
N ASN A 149 -15.08 -1.57 3.12
CA ASN A 149 -16.01 -0.73 2.34
C ASN A 149 -15.53 -0.44 0.91
N GLU A 150 -14.26 -0.70 0.60
CA GLU A 150 -13.65 -0.56 -0.74
C GLU A 150 -13.68 -1.88 -1.52
N ALA A 151 -13.83 -3.00 -0.80
CA ALA A 151 -14.01 -4.34 -1.33
C ALA A 151 -15.36 -4.94 -0.88
N ARG A 152 -16.45 -4.48 -1.50
CA ARG A 152 -17.81 -4.85 -1.11
C ARG A 152 -18.25 -6.19 -1.73
N PRO A 153 -19.05 -7.00 -1.03
CA PRO A 153 -19.75 -8.15 -1.63
C PRO A 153 -20.47 -7.78 -2.93
N GLY A 154 -20.28 -8.55 -4.00
CA GLY A 154 -20.95 -8.33 -5.29
C GLY A 154 -20.43 -7.14 -6.10
N GLN A 155 -19.39 -6.45 -5.63
CA GLN A 155 -18.74 -5.40 -6.42
C GLN A 155 -17.98 -6.04 -7.58
N VAL A 156 -18.22 -5.56 -8.80
CA VAL A 156 -17.48 -5.99 -9.99
C VAL A 156 -16.10 -5.35 -9.98
N VAL A 157 -15.06 -6.17 -10.14
CA VAL A 157 -13.68 -5.73 -10.29
C VAL A 157 -13.45 -5.31 -11.74
N PRO A 158 -13.12 -4.03 -12.05
CA PRO A 158 -12.99 -3.58 -13.43
C PRO A 158 -11.97 -4.34 -14.27
N ALA A 159 -10.85 -4.76 -13.67
CA ALA A 159 -9.79 -5.50 -14.36
C ALA A 159 -10.23 -6.87 -14.90
N THR A 160 -11.10 -7.57 -14.16
CA THR A 160 -11.44 -8.96 -14.45
C THR A 160 -12.89 -9.14 -14.90
N GLY A 161 -13.77 -8.17 -14.64
CA GLY A 161 -15.21 -8.27 -14.85
C GLY A 161 -15.92 -9.20 -13.88
N GLU A 162 -15.21 -9.76 -12.89
CA GLU A 162 -15.77 -10.68 -11.91
C GLU A 162 -16.29 -9.96 -10.67
N GLU A 163 -17.36 -10.49 -10.08
CA GLU A 163 -17.88 -10.01 -8.80
C GLU A 163 -17.05 -10.52 -7.62
N LEU A 164 -16.86 -9.65 -6.62
CA LEU A 164 -16.29 -10.05 -5.35
C LEU A 164 -17.23 -11.02 -4.60
N PRO A 165 -16.69 -12.12 -4.04
CA PRO A 165 -17.47 -13.09 -3.28
C PRO A 165 -18.26 -12.46 -2.12
N ARG A 166 -19.44 -13.01 -1.84
CA ARG A 166 -20.22 -12.61 -0.65
C ARG A 166 -19.57 -13.05 0.65
N GLY A 167 -18.94 -14.22 0.65
CA GLY A 167 -18.17 -14.74 1.79
C GLY A 167 -16.96 -13.86 2.09
N ALA A 168 -16.78 -13.49 3.37
CA ALA A 168 -15.74 -12.56 3.79
C ALA A 168 -14.32 -13.12 3.58
N ARG A 169 -14.14 -14.43 3.79
CA ARG A 169 -12.84 -15.10 3.63
C ARG A 169 -12.43 -15.17 2.16
N GLU A 170 -13.33 -15.62 1.30
CA GLU A 170 -13.13 -15.75 -0.14
C GLU A 170 -12.89 -14.38 -0.76
N ARG A 171 -13.65 -13.37 -0.32
CA ARG A 171 -13.43 -11.99 -0.74
C ARG A 171 -12.07 -11.46 -0.32
N ARG A 172 -11.66 -11.68 0.93
CA ARG A 172 -10.31 -11.29 1.39
C ARG A 172 -9.23 -11.97 0.57
N GLN A 173 -9.35 -13.26 0.29
CA GLN A 173 -8.43 -13.97 -0.59
C GLN A 173 -8.41 -13.39 -2.01
N ARG A 174 -9.58 -13.02 -2.56
CA ARG A 174 -9.66 -12.37 -3.87
C ARG A 174 -9.00 -10.99 -3.89
N VAL A 175 -9.09 -10.22 -2.82
CA VAL A 175 -8.46 -8.88 -2.69
C VAL A 175 -6.95 -8.95 -2.49
N LEU A 176 -6.41 -10.10 -2.09
CA LEU A 176 -4.95 -10.34 -2.02
C LEU A 176 -4.33 -10.56 -3.40
N ASP A 177 -5.13 -10.90 -4.41
CA ASP A 177 -4.69 -10.86 -5.80
C ASP A 177 -4.28 -9.43 -6.16
N PRO A 178 -3.03 -9.19 -6.61
CA PRO A 178 -2.55 -7.84 -6.84
C PRO A 178 -3.31 -7.07 -7.90
N LEU A 179 -3.73 -7.73 -8.98
CA LEU A 179 -4.50 -7.08 -10.05
C LEU A 179 -5.85 -6.60 -9.51
N VAL A 180 -6.53 -7.45 -8.73
CA VAL A 180 -7.78 -7.08 -8.06
C VAL A 180 -7.56 -5.93 -7.08
N ASN A 181 -6.50 -5.98 -6.27
CA ASN A 181 -6.19 -4.93 -5.29
C ASN A 181 -5.93 -3.58 -5.96
N VAL A 182 -5.11 -3.55 -7.03
CA VAL A 182 -4.81 -2.33 -7.80
C VAL A 182 -6.09 -1.77 -8.43
N SER A 183 -6.93 -2.64 -9.02
CA SER A 183 -8.16 -2.22 -9.69
C SER A 183 -9.18 -1.60 -8.73
N LEU A 184 -9.40 -2.24 -7.57
CA LEU A 184 -10.29 -1.70 -6.54
C LEU A 184 -9.73 -0.40 -5.93
N ALA A 185 -8.42 -0.31 -5.74
CA ALA A 185 -7.77 0.91 -5.25
C ALA A 185 -7.90 2.07 -6.25
N ALA A 186 -7.77 1.80 -7.55
CA ALA A 186 -7.99 2.82 -8.58
C ALA A 186 -9.43 3.36 -8.52
N VAL A 187 -10.43 2.48 -8.35
CA VAL A 187 -11.83 2.89 -8.16
C VAL A 187 -11.99 3.74 -6.88
N ALA A 188 -11.39 3.32 -5.77
CA ALA A 188 -11.46 4.05 -4.50
C ALA A 188 -10.79 5.44 -4.60
N LEU A 189 -9.64 5.53 -5.26
CA LEU A 189 -8.93 6.79 -5.52
C LEU A 189 -9.74 7.71 -6.44
N ALA A 190 -10.32 7.19 -7.52
CA ALA A 190 -11.19 7.95 -8.39
C ALA A 190 -12.44 8.46 -7.67
N ALA A 191 -13.04 7.62 -6.80
CA ALA A 191 -14.16 8.03 -5.96
C ALA A 191 -13.76 9.11 -4.95
N ALA A 192 -12.58 9.01 -4.32
CA ALA A 192 -12.06 10.02 -3.42
C ALA A 192 -11.85 11.37 -4.13
N ARG A 193 -11.27 11.35 -5.33
CA ARG A 193 -11.11 12.53 -6.20
C ARG A 193 -12.45 13.15 -6.55
N THR A 194 -13.38 12.36 -7.10
CA THR A 194 -14.72 12.83 -7.49
C THR A 194 -15.49 13.38 -6.29
N TRP A 195 -15.47 12.68 -5.16
CA TRP A 195 -16.19 13.09 -3.98
C TRP A 195 -15.67 14.44 -3.42
N GLN A 196 -14.34 14.58 -3.30
CA GLN A 196 -13.71 15.80 -2.81
C GLN A 196 -13.85 16.99 -3.78
N CYS A 197 -13.83 16.74 -5.09
CA CYS A 197 -13.76 17.79 -6.10
C CYS A 197 -15.10 18.13 -6.78
N GLN A 198 -16.09 17.24 -6.75
CA GLN A 198 -17.32 17.38 -7.58
C GLN A 198 -18.64 17.23 -6.80
N VAL A 199 -18.71 16.39 -5.76
CA VAL A 199 -20.01 16.05 -5.12
C VAL A 199 -20.39 17.00 -3.98
N GLU A 200 -19.43 17.57 -3.25
CA GLU A 200 -19.67 18.66 -2.30
C GLU A 200 -18.68 19.83 -2.52
N PRO A 201 -18.80 20.55 -3.65
CA PRO A 201 -17.87 21.59 -3.99
C PRO A 201 -18.17 22.84 -3.15
N THR A 202 -17.49 22.99 -2.01
CA THR A 202 -17.23 24.36 -1.56
C THR A 202 -16.35 25.02 -2.64
N PRO A 203 -16.52 26.32 -2.93
CA PRO A 203 -15.63 27.03 -3.86
C PRO A 203 -14.14 26.81 -3.52
N GLU A 204 -13.82 26.64 -2.23
CA GLU A 204 -12.48 26.32 -1.73
C GLU A 204 -12.04 24.87 -2.00
N ALA A 205 -12.95 23.89 -2.05
CA ALA A 205 -12.63 22.52 -2.44
C ALA A 205 -12.32 22.41 -3.95
N VAL A 206 -13.12 23.08 -4.79
CA VAL A 206 -12.88 23.13 -6.25
C VAL A 206 -11.57 23.86 -6.55
N ALA A 207 -11.34 25.02 -5.92
CA ALA A 207 -10.09 25.76 -6.07
C ALA A 207 -8.87 24.97 -5.58
N ARG A 208 -8.97 24.22 -4.46
CA ARG A 208 -7.89 23.32 -4.00
C ARG A 208 -7.64 22.17 -4.97
N CYS A 209 -8.68 21.52 -5.48
CA CYS A 209 -8.50 20.44 -6.45
C CYS A 209 -7.84 20.94 -7.74
N ALA A 210 -8.13 22.17 -8.15
CA ALA A 210 -7.50 22.80 -9.31
C ALA A 210 -6.07 23.28 -9.04
N ALA A 211 -5.77 23.75 -7.82
CA ALA A 211 -4.47 24.30 -7.44
C ALA A 211 -3.47 23.25 -6.95
N ASP A 212 -3.96 22.15 -6.37
CA ASP A 212 -3.16 21.09 -5.78
C ASP A 212 -3.81 19.72 -6.07
N PRO A 213 -3.36 19.01 -7.13
CA PRO A 213 -3.88 17.70 -7.48
C PRO A 213 -3.58 16.63 -6.42
N TRP A 214 -2.81 16.94 -5.36
CA TRP A 214 -2.57 16.06 -4.21
C TRP A 214 -3.56 16.27 -3.08
N SER A 215 -4.25 17.41 -3.04
CA SER A 215 -5.01 17.83 -1.86
C SER A 215 -6.13 16.86 -1.47
N TRP A 216 -6.66 16.08 -2.43
CA TRP A 216 -7.68 15.06 -2.20
C TRP A 216 -7.13 13.69 -1.77
N ILE A 217 -5.81 13.44 -1.85
CA ILE A 217 -5.25 12.12 -1.54
C ILE A 217 -5.35 11.75 -0.06
N GLY A 218 -5.37 12.75 0.82
CA GLY A 218 -5.66 12.49 2.23
C GLY A 218 -7.09 11.98 2.46
N ALA A 219 -8.02 12.19 1.51
CA ALA A 219 -9.37 11.66 1.58
C ALA A 219 -9.40 10.14 1.42
N TYR A 220 -8.49 9.59 0.60
CA TYR A 220 -8.31 8.16 0.45
C TYR A 220 -7.98 7.51 1.79
N ASN A 221 -7.05 8.10 2.55
CA ASN A 221 -6.61 7.52 3.83
C ASN A 221 -7.54 7.83 5.02
N THR A 222 -8.05 9.05 5.11
CA THR A 222 -8.74 9.54 6.33
C THR A 222 -10.24 9.78 6.13
N GLY A 223 -10.78 9.44 4.96
CA GLY A 223 -12.13 9.79 4.58
C GLY A 223 -12.31 11.31 4.54
N ARG A 224 -13.48 11.81 4.92
CA ARG A 224 -13.86 13.23 4.74
C ARG A 224 -13.14 14.21 5.68
N ARG A 225 -12.49 13.73 6.74
CA ARG A 225 -12.01 14.60 7.83
C ARG A 225 -10.58 15.06 7.57
N SER A 226 -10.45 16.30 7.09
CA SER A 226 -9.15 16.97 7.00
C SER A 226 -8.57 17.25 8.39
N GLY A 227 -7.24 17.20 8.48
CA GLY A 227 -6.50 17.44 9.72
C GLY A 227 -5.06 16.96 9.65
N ARG A 228 -4.38 16.87 10.80
CA ARG A 228 -2.94 16.52 10.85
C ARG A 228 -2.60 15.15 10.24
N ALA A 229 -3.53 14.19 10.25
CA ALA A 229 -3.32 12.89 9.63
C ALA A 229 -3.35 12.99 8.10
N TRP A 230 -4.35 13.70 7.57
CA TRP A 230 -4.48 14.02 6.14
C TRP A 230 -3.25 14.72 5.57
N GLU A 231 -2.81 15.81 6.23
CA GLU A 231 -1.65 16.60 5.78
C GLU A 231 -0.38 15.77 5.76
N ARG A 232 -0.18 14.94 6.80
CA ARG A 232 0.97 14.05 6.90
C ARG A 232 0.95 12.99 5.81
N TYR A 233 -0.22 12.40 5.56
CA TYR A 233 -0.39 11.40 4.51
C TYR A 233 -0.07 12.01 3.14
N THR A 234 -0.68 13.15 2.83
CA THR A 234 -0.47 13.89 1.57
C THR A 234 1.00 14.22 1.35
N ARG A 235 1.71 14.73 2.37
CA ARG A 235 3.14 15.04 2.30
C ARG A 235 4.01 13.82 2.03
N ASN A 236 3.70 12.68 2.64
CA ASN A 236 4.48 11.45 2.46
C ASN A 236 4.29 10.86 1.05
N VAL A 237 3.04 10.92 0.54
CA VAL A 237 2.74 10.49 -0.82
C VAL A 237 3.42 11.40 -1.83
N SER A 238 3.34 12.74 -1.67
CA SER A 238 3.97 13.68 -2.60
C SER A 238 5.50 13.57 -2.61
N ALA A 239 6.13 13.30 -1.45
CA ALA A 239 7.57 13.03 -1.40
C ALA A 239 7.95 11.75 -2.16
N SER A 240 7.15 10.69 -2.01
CA SER A 240 7.38 9.42 -2.72
C SER A 240 7.17 9.60 -4.23
N TYR A 241 6.14 10.36 -4.62
CA TYR A 241 5.88 10.71 -6.00
C TYR A 241 7.06 11.44 -6.65
N ALA A 242 7.55 12.50 -6.00
CA ALA A 242 8.68 13.28 -6.52
C ALA A 242 9.94 12.42 -6.69
N ALA A 243 10.30 11.64 -5.65
CA ALA A 243 11.44 10.74 -5.72
C ALA A 243 11.32 9.71 -6.85
N ALA A 244 10.12 9.14 -7.04
CA ALA A 244 9.85 8.17 -8.08
C ALA A 244 9.93 8.80 -9.49
N ARG A 245 9.35 9.99 -9.67
CA ARG A 245 9.40 10.75 -10.91
C ARG A 245 10.83 11.11 -11.30
N ASP A 246 11.56 11.74 -10.39
CA ASP A 246 12.86 12.32 -10.69
C ASP A 246 13.87 11.22 -11.05
N TYR A 247 13.80 10.08 -10.35
CA TYR A 247 14.60 8.91 -10.69
C TYR A 247 14.22 8.29 -12.05
N ALA A 248 12.91 8.13 -12.32
CA ALA A 248 12.46 7.59 -13.60
C ALA A 248 12.86 8.50 -14.78
N CYS A 249 12.79 9.82 -14.60
CA CYS A 249 13.22 10.78 -15.61
C CYS A 249 14.73 10.79 -15.85
N ALA A 250 15.53 10.57 -14.82
CA ALA A 250 16.97 10.40 -14.98
C ALA A 250 17.33 9.14 -15.80
N ARG A 251 16.48 8.09 -15.76
CA ARG A 251 16.67 6.85 -16.52
C ARG A 251 16.08 6.89 -17.92
N LEU A 252 14.98 7.61 -18.10
CA LEU A 252 14.25 7.75 -19.36
C LEU A 252 14.04 9.24 -19.69
N PRO A 253 15.11 9.96 -20.07
CA PRO A 253 14.98 11.36 -20.48
C PRO A 253 14.04 11.46 -21.69
N GLY A 254 13.12 12.42 -21.64
CA GLY A 254 12.11 12.62 -22.70
C GLY A 254 10.83 11.80 -22.57
N ALA A 255 10.65 11.02 -21.51
CA ALA A 255 9.35 10.43 -21.20
C ALA A 255 8.29 11.53 -20.95
N SER A 256 7.04 11.30 -21.34
CA SER A 256 5.96 12.30 -21.30
C SER A 256 5.60 12.81 -19.90
N LEU A 257 6.03 12.11 -18.86
CA LEU A 257 5.83 12.50 -17.45
C LEU A 257 7.01 13.29 -16.88
N CYS A 258 8.07 13.51 -17.68
CA CYS A 258 9.20 14.33 -17.29
C CYS A 258 8.94 15.81 -17.61
N PRO A 259 9.39 16.72 -16.74
CA PRO A 259 9.36 18.14 -17.07
C PRO A 259 10.15 18.39 -18.37
N ALA A 260 9.62 19.25 -19.23
CA ALA A 260 10.38 19.73 -20.38
C ALA A 260 11.59 20.54 -19.86
N GLU A 261 12.78 20.20 -20.37
CA GLU A 261 14.01 20.96 -20.12
C GLU A 261 13.96 22.37 -20.74
#